data_AF-T1H4P7-F1
#
_entry.id   AF-T1H4P7-F1
#
_cell.length_a   1.000
_cell.length_b   1.000
_cell.length_c   1.000
_cell.angle_alpha   90.00
_cell.angle_beta   90.00
_cell.angle_gamma   90.00
#
_symmetry.space_group_name_H-M   'P 1'
#
loop_
_entity.id
_entity.type
_entity.pdbx_description
1 polymer ?
#
loop_
_entity_poly.entity_id
_entity_poly.type
_entity_poly.pdbx_seq_one_letter_code
_entity_poly.pdbx_strand_id
1 'polypeptide(L)'
;MSATFSFETFSKYFENCKVFQVQGSLFPVEEKYLEDAIEETQFYKFPEPRYSTKNKRSREDKFSSEFDGLIAPYARNLRGYSRRTTEAIMNPESEKINIELIEKLIFHISETKDQGGILVFLPGYGTISDLLQALTKNPRYNSSRFWILPLHSMMQSSEQKRVFDPAPNNVRKVCTDYDIERNCQTLEEQFTTLSNSRQRRGRAGRVRPGICYHLYTRAREMVLDNFPTPEIQRSRLEGVILNFKVLHLNNVEEIFKEMIDKPNEQTVLNGLTLDHLMVANVVGGGVEEQFTTLSNSRQRRGRAGRVRPGICYHLYTRAREMVLDKFPTPEIQRSRLEGVILNFKVLHLNNVEEIFKEMIDKPNEQTVLNGLTLLKRIEALDENETLTPLGLHLAHLPVDPQMGKMLLLGALF
;
A
#
# COMPACT_ATOMS: atom_id res chain seq x y z
N MET A 1 10.12 15.37 -4.55
CA MET A 1 10.57 14.46 -5.65
C MET A 1 9.40 13.59 -6.05
N SER A 2 9.17 13.36 -7.36
CA SER A 2 8.09 12.48 -7.82
C SER A 2 8.52 11.69 -9.06
N ALA A 3 8.03 10.45 -9.17
CA ALA A 3 8.34 9.55 -10.29
C ALA A 3 7.34 9.63 -11.44
N THR A 4 6.12 10.12 -11.21
CA THR A 4 5.02 10.04 -12.21
C THR A 4 4.12 11.26 -12.27
N PHE A 5 4.34 12.30 -11.47
CA PHE A 5 3.44 13.46 -11.41
C PHE A 5 3.78 14.52 -12.47
N SER A 6 2.78 15.34 -12.82
CA SER A 6 2.99 16.57 -13.59
C SER A 6 3.81 17.55 -12.75
N PHE A 7 5.06 17.77 -13.15
CA PHE A 7 5.98 18.69 -12.47
C PHE A 7 5.54 20.14 -12.65
N GLU A 8 4.76 20.44 -13.69
CA GLU A 8 4.26 21.76 -14.01
C GLU A 8 3.34 22.31 -12.91
N THR A 9 2.45 21.47 -12.37
CA THR A 9 1.53 21.86 -11.29
C THR A 9 2.28 22.24 -10.02
N PHE A 10 3.27 21.44 -9.62
CA PHE A 10 4.10 21.73 -8.45
C PHE A 10 5.03 22.93 -8.68
N SER A 11 5.63 23.04 -9.86
CA SER A 11 6.48 24.18 -10.20
C SER A 11 5.68 25.47 -10.11
N LYS A 12 4.49 25.53 -10.72
CA LYS A 12 3.59 26.68 -10.65
C LYS A 12 3.17 27.03 -9.22
N TYR A 13 2.86 26.02 -8.41
CA TYR A 13 2.47 26.20 -7.01
C TYR A 13 3.60 26.82 -6.17
N PHE A 14 4.84 26.36 -6.38
CA PHE A 14 6.03 26.90 -5.73
C PHE A 14 6.69 28.01 -6.59
N GLU A 15 5.91 28.95 -7.11
CA GLU A 15 6.39 30.16 -7.79
C GLU A 15 7.32 29.90 -9.00
N ASN A 16 6.97 28.92 -9.82
CA ASN A 16 7.75 28.46 -10.98
C ASN A 16 9.18 28.02 -10.62
N CYS A 17 9.33 27.29 -9.51
CA CYS A 17 10.62 26.78 -9.07
C CYS A 17 11.30 25.89 -10.14
N LYS A 18 12.64 25.84 -10.09
CA LYS A 18 13.45 25.06 -11.03
C LYS A 18 13.17 23.57 -10.87
N VAL A 19 12.95 22.89 -12.00
CA VAL A 19 12.70 21.45 -12.06
C VAL A 19 13.93 20.72 -12.60
N PHE A 20 14.40 19.72 -11.86
CA PHE A 20 15.47 18.83 -12.29
C PHE A 20 14.90 17.47 -12.66
N GLN A 21 15.06 17.04 -13.91
CA GLN A 21 14.62 15.74 -14.36
C GLN A 21 15.78 14.75 -14.35
N VAL A 22 15.68 13.73 -13.50
CA VAL A 22 16.62 12.61 -13.48
C VAL A 22 16.08 11.53 -14.43
N GLN A 23 16.83 11.26 -15.50
CA GLN A 23 16.47 10.17 -16.40
C GLN A 23 16.75 8.82 -15.72
N GLY A 24 15.69 8.08 -15.41
CA GLY A 24 15.79 6.68 -15.01
C GLY A 24 15.76 5.78 -16.23
N SER A 25 16.74 4.90 -16.39
CA SER A 25 16.70 3.83 -17.38
C SER A 25 16.02 2.60 -16.78
N LEU A 26 14.77 2.33 -17.18
CA LEU A 26 14.15 1.02 -16.97
C LEU A 26 14.46 0.14 -18.19
N PHE A 27 14.68 -1.14 -17.93
CA PHE A 27 14.65 -2.15 -18.99
C PHE A 27 13.23 -2.25 -19.58
N PRO A 28 13.09 -2.69 -20.84
CA PRO A 28 11.78 -2.86 -21.45
C PRO A 28 10.89 -3.79 -20.62
N VAL A 29 9.61 -3.42 -20.48
CA VAL A 29 8.60 -4.23 -19.81
C VAL A 29 7.50 -4.54 -20.82
N GLU A 30 7.29 -5.81 -21.11
CA GLU A 30 6.16 -6.29 -21.92
C GLU A 30 4.86 -6.14 -21.11
N GLU A 31 3.83 -5.57 -21.71
CA GLU A 31 2.53 -5.36 -21.07
C GLU A 31 1.49 -6.32 -21.65
N LYS A 32 0.78 -7.00 -20.75
CA LYS A 32 -0.28 -7.96 -21.06
C LYS A 32 -1.52 -7.59 -20.29
N TYR A 33 -2.67 -7.89 -20.85
CA TYR A 33 -3.98 -7.51 -20.31
C TYR A 33 -4.81 -8.73 -19.95
N LEU A 34 -6.03 -8.52 -19.45
CA LEU A 34 -6.91 -9.59 -19.01
C LEU A 34 -7.14 -10.65 -20.11
N GLU A 35 -7.34 -10.22 -21.36
CA GLU A 35 -7.50 -11.14 -22.49
C GLU A 35 -6.27 -12.04 -22.72
N ASP A 36 -5.06 -11.52 -22.52
CA ASP A 36 -3.82 -12.27 -22.65
C ASP A 36 -3.69 -13.29 -21.50
N ALA A 37 -4.02 -12.86 -20.28
CA ALA A 37 -4.00 -13.73 -19.11
C ALA A 37 -5.00 -14.90 -19.24
N ILE A 38 -6.22 -14.63 -19.72
CA ILE A 38 -7.26 -15.65 -19.94
C ILE A 38 -6.81 -16.65 -21.00
N GLU A 39 -6.28 -16.19 -22.14
CA GLU A 39 -5.85 -17.05 -23.24
C GLU A 39 -4.65 -17.92 -22.83
N GLU A 40 -3.62 -17.34 -22.19
CA GLU A 40 -2.42 -18.05 -21.76
C GLU A 40 -2.69 -19.08 -20.66
N THR A 41 -3.62 -18.78 -19.75
CA THR A 41 -3.99 -19.68 -18.64
C THR A 41 -5.13 -20.63 -18.98
N GLN A 42 -5.79 -20.42 -20.12
CA GLN A 42 -7.00 -21.13 -20.53
C GLN A 42 -8.13 -21.06 -19.49
N PHE A 43 -8.23 -19.93 -18.79
CA PHE A 43 -9.21 -19.69 -17.74
C PHE A 43 -10.50 -19.09 -18.30
N TYR A 44 -11.40 -19.94 -18.79
CA TYR A 44 -12.61 -19.49 -19.49
C TYR A 44 -13.87 -19.40 -18.63
N LYS A 45 -13.82 -19.86 -17.37
CA LYS A 45 -15.01 -19.97 -16.51
C LYS A 45 -14.93 -18.99 -15.36
N PHE A 46 -15.75 -17.95 -15.43
CA PHE A 46 -16.00 -17.02 -14.34
C PHE A 46 -17.31 -17.38 -13.63
N PRO A 47 -17.49 -16.98 -12.36
CA PRO A 47 -18.74 -17.18 -11.63
C PRO A 47 -19.95 -16.62 -12.41
N GLU A 48 -21.11 -17.24 -12.21
CA GLU A 48 -22.36 -16.70 -12.74
C GLU A 48 -22.63 -15.32 -12.10
N PRO A 49 -22.99 -14.30 -12.90
CA PRO A 49 -23.29 -12.97 -12.40
C PRO A 49 -24.45 -13.05 -11.40
N ARG A 50 -24.23 -12.53 -10.19
CA ARG A 50 -25.29 -12.46 -9.18
C ARG A 50 -26.21 -11.29 -9.51
N TYR A 51 -27.25 -11.53 -10.30
CA TYR A 51 -28.33 -10.54 -10.45
C TYR A 51 -29.12 -10.46 -9.14
N SER A 52 -28.95 -9.36 -8.41
CA SER A 52 -29.70 -9.08 -7.17
C SER A 52 -31.20 -9.08 -7.45
N THR A 53 -31.92 -10.00 -6.82
CA THR A 53 -33.38 -9.95 -6.71
C THR A 53 -33.78 -8.74 -5.85
N LYS A 54 -34.20 -7.66 -6.53
CA LYS A 54 -35.01 -6.53 -6.02
C LYS A 54 -34.68 -6.06 -4.59
N ASN A 55 -33.73 -5.12 -4.41
CA ASN A 55 -33.83 -3.95 -3.50
C ASN A 55 -32.54 -3.10 -3.29
N LYS A 56 -31.53 -3.13 -4.17
CA LYS A 56 -30.40 -2.15 -4.15
C LYS A 56 -30.24 -1.45 -5.51
N ARG A 57 -31.04 -0.41 -5.73
CA ARG A 57 -31.46 0.06 -7.08
C ARG A 57 -30.75 1.31 -7.62
N SER A 58 -29.44 1.51 -7.37
CA SER A 58 -28.79 2.72 -7.91
C SER A 58 -27.33 2.62 -8.37
N ARG A 59 -26.50 1.72 -7.83
CA ARG A 59 -25.06 1.62 -8.21
C ARG A 59 -24.71 0.37 -9.03
N GLU A 60 -25.33 -0.77 -8.78
CA GLU A 60 -25.15 -1.98 -9.61
C GLU A 60 -25.59 -1.73 -11.07
N ASP A 61 -26.65 -0.94 -11.26
CA ASP A 61 -27.11 -0.49 -12.59
C ASP A 61 -26.06 0.37 -13.34
N LYS A 62 -25.21 1.10 -12.61
CA LYS A 62 -24.16 1.95 -13.22
C LYS A 62 -22.96 1.12 -13.66
N PHE A 63 -22.53 0.16 -12.85
CA PHE A 63 -21.42 -0.74 -13.20
C PHE A 63 -21.82 -1.72 -14.31
N SER A 64 -23.05 -2.23 -14.27
CA SER A 64 -23.61 -3.03 -15.38
C SER A 64 -23.70 -2.22 -16.66
N SER A 65 -24.20 -0.97 -16.61
CA SER A 65 -24.31 -0.14 -17.81
C SER A 65 -22.96 0.30 -18.39
N GLU A 66 -21.94 0.50 -17.55
CA GLU A 66 -20.56 0.79 -18.00
C GLU A 66 -19.90 -0.45 -18.63
N PHE A 67 -20.06 -1.63 -18.02
CA PHE A 67 -19.58 -2.89 -18.59
C PHE A 67 -20.25 -3.19 -19.93
N ASP A 68 -21.58 -3.07 -20.01
CA ASP A 68 -22.36 -3.31 -21.23
C ASP A 68 -22.04 -2.30 -22.34
N GLY A 69 -21.71 -1.05 -21.97
CA GLY A 69 -21.35 0.01 -22.90
C GLY A 69 -19.92 -0.06 -23.43
N LEU A 70 -18.97 -0.56 -22.63
CA LEU A 70 -17.54 -0.55 -22.96
C LEU A 70 -17.01 -1.94 -23.32
N ILE A 71 -17.22 -2.92 -22.43
CA ILE A 71 -16.56 -4.23 -22.51
C ILE A 71 -17.29 -5.14 -23.50
N ALA A 72 -18.62 -5.17 -23.49
CA ALA A 72 -19.37 -6.04 -24.39
C ALA A 72 -19.17 -5.73 -25.89
N PRO A 73 -19.10 -4.45 -26.34
CA PRO A 73 -18.75 -4.12 -27.72
C PRO A 73 -17.28 -4.40 -28.03
N TYR A 74 -16.38 -4.19 -27.07
CA TYR A 74 -14.96 -4.51 -27.21
C TYR A 74 -14.74 -6.00 -27.43
N ALA A 75 -15.29 -6.85 -26.55
CA ALA A 75 -15.16 -8.29 -26.62
C ALA A 75 -15.65 -8.84 -27.97
N ARG A 76 -16.79 -8.36 -28.48
CA ARG A 76 -17.34 -8.75 -29.79
C ARG A 76 -16.41 -8.45 -30.97
N ASN A 77 -15.58 -7.41 -30.87
CA ASN A 77 -14.65 -6.98 -31.92
C ASN A 77 -13.20 -7.42 -31.66
N LEU A 78 -12.95 -8.17 -30.58
CA LEU A 78 -11.62 -8.61 -30.19
C LEU A 78 -11.06 -9.60 -31.24
N ARG A 79 -9.91 -9.27 -31.83
CA ARG A 79 -9.23 -10.09 -32.85
C ARG A 79 -7.96 -10.70 -32.29
N GLY A 80 -7.58 -11.89 -32.76
CA GLY A 80 -6.35 -12.57 -32.36
C GLY A 80 -6.47 -13.46 -31.11
N TYR A 81 -7.67 -13.60 -30.54
CA TYR A 81 -7.95 -14.45 -29.38
C TYR A 81 -8.97 -15.54 -29.73
N SER A 82 -8.99 -16.61 -28.93
CA SER A 82 -9.96 -17.68 -29.11
C SER A 82 -11.38 -17.23 -28.78
N ARG A 83 -12.38 -17.88 -29.40
CA ARG A 83 -13.80 -17.61 -29.09
C ARG A 83 -14.12 -17.80 -27.60
N ARG A 84 -13.45 -18.75 -26.94
CA ARG A 84 -13.61 -18.99 -25.50
C ARG A 84 -13.10 -17.82 -24.66
N THR A 85 -12.01 -17.18 -25.05
CA THR A 85 -11.50 -15.97 -24.40
C THR A 85 -12.48 -14.81 -24.56
N THR A 86 -13.00 -14.60 -25.78
CA THR A 86 -14.03 -13.59 -26.01
C THR A 86 -15.27 -13.84 -25.15
N GLU A 87 -15.76 -15.08 -25.09
CA GLU A 87 -16.91 -15.46 -24.25
C GLU A 87 -16.63 -15.24 -22.75
N ALA A 88 -15.41 -15.52 -22.28
CA ALA A 88 -15.01 -15.31 -20.90
C ALA A 88 -14.95 -13.83 -20.52
N ILE A 89 -14.44 -12.96 -21.41
CA ILE A 89 -14.39 -11.49 -21.21
C ILE A 89 -15.79 -10.88 -21.19
N MET A 90 -16.76 -11.47 -21.90
CA MET A 90 -18.15 -11.01 -21.86
C MET A 90 -18.84 -11.26 -20.51
N ASN A 91 -18.25 -12.04 -19.60
CA ASN A 91 -18.80 -12.21 -18.25
C ASN A 91 -18.54 -10.93 -17.42
N PRO A 92 -19.57 -10.28 -16.83
CA PRO A 92 -19.40 -9.08 -15.99
C PRO A 92 -18.48 -9.28 -14.77
N GLU A 93 -18.33 -10.52 -14.30
CA GLU A 93 -17.43 -10.88 -13.21
C GLU A 93 -15.96 -11.02 -13.66
N SER A 94 -15.66 -10.91 -14.96
CA SER A 94 -14.31 -11.08 -15.50
C SER A 94 -13.33 -9.98 -15.11
N GLU A 95 -13.81 -8.75 -14.91
CA GLU A 95 -12.99 -7.62 -14.47
C GLU A 95 -12.91 -7.50 -12.94
N LYS A 96 -13.55 -8.41 -12.19
CA LYS A 96 -13.39 -8.51 -10.74
C LYS A 96 -12.18 -9.38 -10.39
N ILE A 97 -11.62 -9.16 -9.21
CA ILE A 97 -10.46 -9.93 -8.75
C ILE A 97 -10.86 -11.39 -8.57
N ASN A 98 -10.21 -12.26 -9.34
CA ASN A 98 -10.42 -13.69 -9.30
C ASN A 98 -9.15 -14.41 -8.82
N ILE A 99 -9.20 -14.97 -7.62
CA ILE A 99 -8.08 -15.66 -6.99
C ILE A 99 -7.62 -16.88 -7.80
N GLU A 100 -8.56 -17.63 -8.39
CA GLU A 100 -8.24 -18.83 -9.20
C GLU A 100 -7.50 -18.45 -10.50
N LEU A 101 -7.89 -17.34 -11.13
CA LEU A 101 -7.17 -16.81 -12.29
C LEU A 101 -5.74 -16.38 -11.90
N ILE A 102 -5.58 -15.64 -10.80
CA ILE A 102 -4.26 -15.20 -10.31
C ILE A 102 -3.38 -16.40 -9.98
N GLU A 103 -3.94 -17.40 -9.30
CA GLU A 103 -3.27 -18.66 -9.00
C GLU A 103 -2.77 -19.34 -10.29
N LYS A 104 -3.64 -19.57 -11.27
CA LYS A 104 -3.24 -20.19 -12.55
C LYS A 104 -2.23 -19.35 -13.32
N LEU A 105 -2.30 -18.03 -13.23
CA LEU A 105 -1.34 -17.14 -13.87
C LEU A 105 0.04 -17.24 -13.22
N ILE A 106 0.13 -17.28 -11.88
CA ILE A 106 1.38 -17.52 -11.15
C ILE A 106 2.02 -18.84 -11.60
N PHE A 107 1.20 -19.89 -11.72
CA PHE A 107 1.68 -21.19 -12.21
C PHE A 107 2.15 -21.12 -13.66
N HIS A 108 1.35 -20.55 -14.56
CA HIS A 108 1.70 -20.39 -15.98
C HIS A 108 3.03 -19.66 -16.14
N ILE A 109 3.21 -18.51 -15.47
CA ILE A 109 4.46 -17.72 -15.52
C ILE A 109 5.63 -18.55 -15.01
N SER A 110 5.40 -19.35 -13.97
CA SER A 110 6.46 -20.16 -13.36
C SER A 110 6.95 -21.29 -14.26
N GLU A 111 6.08 -21.83 -15.12
CA GLU A 111 6.39 -22.90 -16.08
C GLU A 111 6.89 -22.37 -17.43
N THR A 112 6.38 -21.25 -17.93
CA THR A 112 6.63 -20.79 -19.31
C THR A 112 7.65 -19.67 -19.43
N LYS A 113 7.97 -18.95 -18.35
CA LYS A 113 8.84 -17.77 -18.37
C LYS A 113 10.13 -17.99 -17.57
N ASP A 114 11.16 -17.24 -17.94
CA ASP A 114 12.49 -17.29 -17.31
C ASP A 114 12.46 -17.13 -15.78
N GLN A 115 13.47 -17.67 -15.09
CA GLN A 115 13.63 -17.55 -13.64
C GLN A 115 13.62 -16.08 -13.20
N GLY A 116 12.86 -15.74 -12.15
CA GLY A 116 12.67 -14.38 -11.62
C GLY A 116 11.52 -14.32 -10.63
N GLY A 117 11.48 -13.29 -9.78
CA GLY A 117 10.38 -13.12 -8.81
C GLY A 117 9.07 -12.66 -9.44
N ILE A 118 7.94 -13.02 -8.82
CA ILE A 118 6.59 -12.56 -9.17
C ILE A 118 6.11 -11.64 -8.06
N LEU A 119 5.63 -10.45 -8.42
CA LEU A 119 5.03 -9.48 -7.50
C LEU A 119 3.56 -9.29 -7.89
N VAL A 120 2.65 -9.52 -6.94
CA VAL A 120 1.20 -9.46 -7.15
C VAL A 120 0.62 -8.32 -6.33
N PHE A 121 -0.01 -7.36 -6.98
CA PHE A 121 -0.69 -6.24 -6.30
C PHE A 121 -2.15 -6.59 -6.04
N LEU A 122 -2.57 -6.51 -4.77
CA LEU A 122 -3.92 -6.80 -4.32
C LEU A 122 -4.52 -5.60 -3.55
N PRO A 123 -5.85 -5.41 -3.53
CA PRO A 123 -6.51 -4.24 -2.95
C PRO A 123 -6.70 -4.30 -1.44
N GLY A 124 -6.42 -5.44 -0.79
CA GLY A 124 -6.83 -5.70 0.58
C GLY A 124 -6.08 -6.83 1.27
N TYR A 125 -5.96 -6.76 2.60
CA TYR A 125 -5.50 -7.90 3.42
C TYR A 125 -6.37 -9.14 3.19
N GLY A 126 -7.70 -8.97 3.11
CA GLY A 126 -8.63 -10.07 2.82
C GLY A 126 -8.24 -10.82 1.55
N THR A 127 -8.08 -10.09 0.43
CA THR A 127 -7.66 -10.69 -0.85
C THR A 127 -6.27 -11.32 -0.81
N ILE A 128 -5.32 -10.74 -0.05
CA ILE A 128 -4.00 -11.37 0.16
C ILE A 128 -4.16 -12.69 0.89
N SER A 129 -4.90 -12.69 2.00
CA SER A 129 -5.15 -13.88 2.80
C SER A 129 -5.81 -14.97 1.97
N ASP A 130 -6.80 -14.63 1.14
CA ASP A 130 -7.48 -15.56 0.25
C ASP A 130 -6.52 -16.18 -0.77
N LEU A 131 -5.64 -15.38 -1.40
CA LEU A 131 -4.64 -15.87 -2.34
C LEU A 131 -3.60 -16.77 -1.64
N LEU A 132 -3.09 -16.36 -0.48
CA LEU A 132 -2.15 -17.18 0.29
C LEU A 132 -2.76 -18.51 0.68
N GLN A 133 -4.03 -18.51 1.10
CA GLN A 133 -4.74 -19.72 1.45
C GLN A 133 -4.93 -20.63 0.23
N ALA A 134 -5.29 -20.08 -0.93
CA ALA A 134 -5.42 -20.83 -2.18
C ALA A 134 -4.09 -21.47 -2.60
N LEU A 135 -3.00 -20.69 -2.60
CA LEU A 135 -1.67 -21.19 -2.95
C LEU A 135 -1.17 -22.26 -1.95
N THR A 136 -1.37 -22.07 -0.65
CA THR A 136 -0.92 -23.01 0.38
C THR A 136 -1.72 -24.32 0.36
N LYS A 137 -3.02 -24.26 0.06
CA LYS A 137 -3.89 -25.44 -0.02
C LYS A 137 -3.57 -26.32 -1.24
N ASN A 138 -3.08 -25.74 -2.33
CA ASN A 138 -2.81 -26.47 -3.56
C ASN A 138 -1.39 -27.08 -3.53
N PRO A 139 -1.23 -28.42 -3.55
CA PRO A 139 0.08 -29.09 -3.46
C PRO A 139 1.07 -28.72 -4.59
N ARG A 140 0.57 -28.13 -5.68
CA ARG A 140 1.40 -27.64 -6.79
C ARG A 140 2.34 -26.51 -6.35
N TYR A 141 2.01 -25.73 -5.33
CA TYR A 141 2.83 -24.62 -4.81
C TYR A 141 3.62 -25.01 -3.57
N ASN A 142 4.29 -26.16 -3.61
CA ASN A 142 5.12 -26.61 -2.50
C ASN A 142 6.37 -25.72 -2.30
N SER A 143 6.90 -25.77 -1.07
CA SER A 143 8.06 -24.96 -0.65
C SER A 143 9.37 -25.29 -1.38
N SER A 144 9.45 -26.42 -2.09
CA SER A 144 10.63 -26.75 -2.91
C SER A 144 10.63 -26.06 -4.26
N ARG A 145 9.47 -25.57 -4.74
CA ARG A 145 9.34 -24.81 -5.99
C ARG A 145 8.98 -23.34 -5.78
N PHE A 146 8.26 -23.01 -4.70
CA PHE A 146 7.74 -21.67 -4.46
C PHE A 146 8.12 -21.14 -3.08
N TRP A 147 8.50 -19.86 -3.03
CA TRP A 147 8.66 -19.12 -1.79
C TRP A 147 7.69 -17.95 -1.78
N ILE A 148 6.57 -18.13 -1.07
CA ILE A 148 5.46 -17.20 -1.03
C ILE A 148 5.62 -16.29 0.20
N LEU A 149 5.57 -14.98 -0.01
CA LEU A 149 5.74 -13.97 1.04
C LEU A 149 4.62 -12.93 0.97
N PRO A 150 3.81 -12.78 2.04
CA PRO A 150 2.95 -11.62 2.17
C PRO A 150 3.75 -10.35 2.42
N LEU A 151 3.21 -9.24 1.93
CA LEU A 151 3.65 -7.90 2.20
C LEU A 151 2.41 -7.03 2.44
N HIS A 152 2.33 -6.51 3.66
CA HIS A 152 1.23 -5.67 4.13
C HIS A 152 1.77 -4.62 5.10
N SER A 153 1.25 -3.39 5.08
CA SER A 153 1.72 -2.28 5.93
C SER A 153 1.72 -2.60 7.43
N MET A 154 0.68 -3.28 7.92
CA MET A 154 0.55 -3.76 9.32
C MET A 154 1.45 -4.95 9.71
N MET A 155 2.23 -5.53 8.79
CA MET A 155 3.17 -6.61 9.15
C MET A 155 4.38 -6.08 9.92
N GLN A 156 5.01 -6.93 10.72
CA GLN A 156 6.26 -6.58 11.41
C GLN A 156 7.36 -6.23 10.39
N SER A 157 8.16 -5.22 10.69
CA SER A 157 9.21 -4.73 9.78
C SER A 157 10.24 -5.80 9.40
N SER A 158 10.52 -6.76 10.29
CA SER A 158 11.37 -7.93 10.05
C SER A 158 10.80 -8.82 8.94
N GLU A 159 9.49 -9.06 8.93
CA GLU A 159 8.81 -9.86 7.92
C GLU A 159 8.74 -9.14 6.58
N GLN A 160 8.46 -7.83 6.58
CA GLN A 160 8.47 -7.02 5.37
C GLN A 160 9.83 -7.07 4.68
N LYS A 161 10.94 -7.06 5.44
CA LYS A 161 12.29 -7.10 4.89
C LYS A 161 12.63 -8.39 4.14
N ARG A 162 11.95 -9.50 4.45
CA ARG A 162 12.17 -10.80 3.78
C ARG A 162 11.90 -10.73 2.28
N VAL A 163 11.10 -9.77 1.81
CA VAL A 163 10.87 -9.56 0.37
C VAL A 163 12.13 -9.09 -0.38
N PHE A 164 13.14 -8.58 0.31
CA PHE A 164 14.42 -8.19 -0.29
C PHE A 164 15.48 -9.30 -0.30
N ASP A 165 15.26 -10.39 0.46
CA ASP A 165 16.20 -11.50 0.52
C ASP A 165 16.21 -12.28 -0.81
N PRO A 166 17.39 -12.75 -1.28
CA PRO A 166 17.46 -13.57 -2.48
C PRO A 166 16.73 -14.90 -2.27
N ALA A 167 16.01 -15.34 -3.31
CA ALA A 167 15.34 -16.63 -3.27
C ALA A 167 16.36 -17.80 -3.22
N PRO A 168 16.04 -18.92 -2.56
CA PRO A 168 16.83 -20.14 -2.69
C PRO A 168 16.95 -20.59 -4.15
N ASN A 169 18.02 -21.32 -4.48
CA ASN A 169 18.26 -21.80 -5.83
C ASN A 169 17.09 -22.65 -6.34
N ASN A 170 16.64 -22.38 -7.57
CA ASN A 170 15.51 -23.05 -8.23
C ASN A 170 14.15 -22.86 -7.54
N VAL A 171 14.02 -21.92 -6.60
CA VAL A 171 12.76 -21.56 -5.96
C VAL A 171 12.23 -20.24 -6.53
N ARG A 172 10.98 -20.24 -6.99
CA ARG A 172 10.30 -19.06 -7.50
C ARG A 172 9.77 -18.23 -6.32
N LYS A 173 10.27 -17.00 -6.17
CA LYS A 173 9.77 -16.05 -5.18
C LYS A 173 8.45 -15.42 -5.65
N VAL A 174 7.41 -15.50 -4.83
CA VAL A 174 6.11 -14.86 -5.07
C VAL A 174 5.82 -13.93 -3.90
N CYS A 175 5.76 -12.63 -4.17
CA CYS A 175 5.41 -11.61 -3.18
C CYS A 175 4.00 -11.11 -3.44
N THR A 176 3.12 -11.22 -2.46
CA THR A 176 1.79 -10.60 -2.51
C THR A 176 1.87 -9.28 -1.77
N ASP A 177 1.59 -8.18 -2.45
CA ASP A 177 1.78 -6.83 -1.93
C ASP A 177 0.45 -6.08 -1.84
N TYR A 178 0.28 -5.41 -0.72
CA TYR A 178 -0.78 -4.45 -0.46
C TYR A 178 -0.27 -3.35 0.45
N ASP A 179 -0.52 -2.12 0.02
CA ASP A 179 -0.15 -0.94 0.78
C ASP A 179 -1.40 -0.06 0.96
N ILE A 180 -1.95 -0.06 2.18
CA ILE A 180 -3.08 0.82 2.56
C ILE A 180 -2.63 2.28 2.61
N GLU A 181 -1.39 2.53 2.98
CA GLU A 181 -0.96 3.87 3.41
C GLU A 181 0.02 4.54 2.45
N ARG A 182 0.65 3.80 1.53
CA ARG A 182 1.77 4.35 0.76
C ARG A 182 1.63 4.15 -0.73
N ASN A 183 1.19 5.22 -1.36
CA ASN A 183 1.72 5.58 -2.68
C ASN A 183 3.20 6.03 -2.55
N CYS A 184 4.08 5.08 -2.18
CA CYS A 184 5.54 5.14 -1.87
C CYS A 184 5.94 5.18 -0.38
N GLN A 185 6.74 4.18 0.05
CA GLN A 185 7.64 4.33 1.20
C GLN A 185 8.78 5.28 0.79
N THR A 186 8.74 6.54 1.22
CA THR A 186 9.98 7.33 1.32
C THR A 186 10.81 6.68 2.42
N LEU A 187 11.95 6.12 2.05
CA LEU A 187 13.02 5.84 3.00
C LEU A 187 13.52 7.20 3.50
N GLU A 188 13.57 7.43 4.80
CA GLU A 188 14.37 8.52 5.34
C GLU A 188 15.83 8.29 4.93
N GLU A 189 16.44 9.30 4.31
CA GLU A 189 17.87 9.27 4.00
C GLU A 189 18.68 9.38 5.28
N GLN A 190 18.99 8.23 5.87
CA GLN A 190 19.92 8.13 6.98
C GLN A 190 21.27 7.63 6.46
N PHE A 191 22.37 8.21 6.96
CA PHE A 191 23.69 7.69 6.67
C PHE A 191 23.81 6.24 7.16
N THR A 192 24.42 5.39 6.35
CA THR A 192 24.63 3.98 6.72
C THR A 192 25.77 3.85 7.74
N THR A 193 25.76 2.79 8.55
CA THR A 193 26.82 2.52 9.54
C THR A 193 28.13 2.08 8.87
N LEU A 194 29.24 2.13 9.62
CA LEU A 194 30.55 1.70 9.14
C LEU A 194 30.58 0.21 8.79
N SER A 195 29.95 -0.64 9.60
CA SER A 195 29.83 -2.08 9.32
C SER A 195 29.07 -2.35 8.01
N ASN A 196 27.96 -1.64 7.77
CA ASN A 196 27.20 -1.75 6.52
C ASN A 196 27.99 -1.22 5.32
N SER A 197 28.71 -0.11 5.48
CA SER A 197 29.62 0.42 4.45
C SER A 197 30.71 -0.59 4.07
N ARG A 198 31.34 -1.22 5.07
CA ARG A 198 32.38 -2.25 4.87
C ARG A 198 31.80 -3.51 4.21
N GLN A 199 30.61 -3.95 4.62
CA GLN A 199 29.91 -5.07 4.00
C GLN A 199 29.58 -4.78 2.53
N ARG A 200 29.12 -3.56 2.22
CA ARG A 200 28.82 -3.11 0.85
C ARG A 200 30.07 -2.99 0.00
N ARG A 201 31.19 -2.51 0.54
CA ARG A 201 32.52 -2.55 -0.11
C ARG A 201 32.90 -3.97 -0.50
N GLY A 202 32.66 -4.94 0.38
CA GLY A 202 32.89 -6.36 0.10
C GLY A 202 32.12 -6.89 -1.12
N ARG A 203 31.01 -6.25 -1.51
CA ARG A 203 30.23 -6.64 -2.71
C ARG A 203 30.94 -6.26 -4.02
N ALA A 204 31.70 -5.16 -4.02
CA ALA A 204 32.42 -4.70 -5.20
C ALA A 204 33.58 -5.65 -5.60
N GLY A 205 34.10 -6.43 -4.65
CA GLY A 205 35.24 -7.34 -4.85
C GLY A 205 34.91 -8.83 -4.96
N ARG A 206 33.63 -9.23 -5.10
CA ARG A 206 33.22 -10.64 -4.95
C ARG A 206 33.71 -11.59 -6.04
N VAL A 207 33.80 -11.11 -7.28
CA VAL A 207 34.11 -11.94 -8.46
C VAL A 207 35.36 -11.48 -9.21
N ARG A 208 35.80 -10.24 -8.97
CA ARG A 208 37.05 -9.64 -9.46
C ARG A 208 37.36 -8.39 -8.62
N PRO A 209 38.57 -7.83 -8.68
CA PRO A 209 38.86 -6.53 -8.08
C PRO A 209 37.86 -5.47 -8.56
N GLY A 210 37.30 -4.69 -7.62
CA GLY A 210 36.32 -3.65 -7.93
C GLY A 210 36.49 -2.44 -7.01
N ILE A 211 36.04 -1.29 -7.48
CA ILE A 211 36.17 -0.01 -6.79
C ILE A 211 34.84 0.32 -6.12
N CYS A 212 34.87 0.70 -4.85
CA CYS A 212 33.70 1.12 -4.09
C CYS A 212 33.84 2.60 -3.72
N TYR A 213 32.89 3.42 -4.14
CA TYR A 213 32.83 4.84 -3.79
C TYR A 213 31.88 5.03 -2.60
N HIS A 214 32.37 5.70 -1.56
CA HIS A 214 31.55 6.13 -0.43
C HIS A 214 31.11 7.58 -0.65
N LEU A 215 29.81 7.85 -0.58
CA LEU A 215 29.22 9.18 -0.76
C LEU A 215 29.18 9.99 0.55
N TYR A 216 30.19 9.84 1.40
CA TYR A 216 30.39 10.62 2.61
C TYR A 216 31.87 11.00 2.77
N THR A 217 32.13 12.14 3.41
CA THR A 217 33.50 12.62 3.63
C THR A 217 34.23 11.78 4.68
N ARG A 218 35.56 11.80 4.67
CA ARG A 218 36.37 11.14 5.72
C ARG A 218 36.06 11.68 7.12
N ALA A 219 35.76 12.97 7.23
CA ALA A 219 35.33 13.57 8.50
C ALA A 219 33.97 13.00 8.96
N ARG A 220 33.04 12.76 8.02
CA ARG A 220 31.75 12.14 8.32
C ARG A 220 31.90 10.66 8.71
N GLU A 221 32.83 9.94 8.09
CA GLU A 221 33.15 8.53 8.41
C GLU A 221 33.53 8.36 9.89
N MET A 222 34.26 9.32 10.48
CA MET A 222 34.68 9.29 11.89
C MET A 222 33.52 9.39 12.89
N VAL A 223 32.36 9.89 12.46
CA VAL A 223 31.17 10.09 13.31
C VAL A 223 30.02 9.14 12.94
N LEU A 224 30.23 8.17 12.05
CA LEU A 224 29.24 7.14 11.75
C LEU A 224 29.27 6.04 12.82
N ASP A 225 28.08 5.55 13.18
CA ASP A 225 27.98 4.42 14.10
C ASP A 225 28.68 3.18 13.53
N ASN A 226 29.37 2.45 14.41
CA ASN A 226 30.06 1.22 14.02
C ASN A 226 29.06 0.14 13.60
N PHE A 227 27.93 0.03 14.28
CA PHE A 227 26.91 -1.00 14.08
C PHE A 227 25.52 -0.37 13.97
N PRO A 228 24.61 -0.94 13.15
CA PRO A 228 23.23 -0.45 13.12
C PRO A 228 22.59 -0.64 14.49
N THR A 229 21.81 0.33 14.92
CA THR A 229 20.96 0.18 16.10
C THR A 229 20.04 -1.04 15.92
N PRO A 230 19.96 -1.94 16.93
CA PRO A 230 19.08 -3.10 16.91
C PRO A 230 17.64 -2.75 16.51
N GLU A 231 16.99 -3.63 15.75
CA GLU A 231 15.66 -3.34 15.20
C GLU A 231 14.61 -3.10 16.27
N ILE A 232 14.68 -3.86 17.37
CA ILE A 232 13.79 -3.74 18.52
C ILE A 232 13.88 -2.38 19.24
N GLN A 233 14.98 -1.65 19.06
CA GLN A 233 15.20 -0.32 19.66
C GLN A 233 14.71 0.84 18.77
N ARG A 234 14.42 0.56 17.49
CA ARG A 234 14.09 1.59 16.48
C ARG A 234 12.74 1.36 15.80
N SER A 235 12.11 0.22 16.05
CA SER A 235 10.83 -0.15 15.47
C SER A 235 9.70 0.00 16.49
N ARG A 236 8.51 0.28 15.96
CA ARG A 236 7.24 0.17 16.66
C ARG A 236 7.00 -1.27 17.12
N LEU A 237 6.55 -1.47 18.36
CA LEU A 237 6.45 -2.77 19.04
C LEU A 237 5.01 -3.26 19.22
N GLU A 238 4.02 -2.46 18.81
CA GLU A 238 2.59 -2.71 18.90
C GLU A 238 2.24 -4.10 18.34
N GLY A 239 2.71 -4.41 17.12
CA GLY A 239 2.51 -5.72 16.49
C GLY A 239 3.24 -6.89 17.18
N VAL A 240 4.34 -6.63 17.89
CA VAL A 240 5.07 -7.65 18.65
C VAL A 240 4.36 -7.94 19.97
N ILE A 241 3.92 -6.90 20.66
CA ILE A 241 3.16 -6.96 21.91
C ILE A 241 1.82 -7.69 21.70
N LEU A 242 1.13 -7.40 20.60
CA LEU A 242 -0.09 -8.11 20.22
C LEU A 242 0.14 -9.61 20.00
N ASN A 243 1.22 -9.97 19.31
CA ASN A 243 1.56 -11.39 19.10
C ASN A 243 1.87 -12.10 20.43
N PHE A 244 2.56 -11.45 21.37
CA PHE A 244 2.75 -12.02 22.70
C PHE A 244 1.43 -12.24 23.44
N LYS A 245 0.49 -11.30 23.34
CA LYS A 245 -0.85 -11.43 23.95
C LYS A 245 -1.69 -12.54 23.30
N VAL A 246 -1.65 -12.67 21.97
CA VAL A 246 -2.29 -13.78 21.24
C VAL A 246 -1.73 -15.13 21.68
N LEU A 247 -0.45 -15.17 22.05
CA LEU A 247 0.21 -16.36 22.60
C LEU A 247 0.02 -16.52 24.12
N HIS A 248 -0.86 -15.72 24.75
CA HIS A 248 -1.12 -15.70 26.20
C HIS A 248 0.12 -15.43 27.07
N LEU A 249 1.13 -14.76 26.50
CA LEU A 249 2.30 -14.28 27.21
C LEU A 249 1.98 -12.91 27.81
N ASN A 250 1.30 -12.93 28.95
CA ASN A 250 0.70 -11.72 29.54
C ASN A 250 1.73 -10.77 30.18
N ASN A 251 2.95 -11.24 30.48
CA ASN A 251 3.99 -10.43 31.11
C ASN A 251 5.00 -9.87 30.09
N VAL A 252 4.48 -9.19 29.07
CA VAL A 252 5.27 -8.68 27.95
C VAL A 252 6.38 -7.71 28.39
N GLU A 253 6.13 -6.94 29.45
CA GLU A 253 7.11 -6.00 30.00
C GLU A 253 8.32 -6.71 30.63
N GLU A 254 8.09 -7.80 31.39
CA GLU A 254 9.18 -8.63 31.92
C GLU A 254 9.97 -9.30 30.79
N ILE A 255 9.27 -9.83 29.78
CA ILE A 255 9.92 -10.46 28.62
C ILE A 255 10.86 -9.49 27.90
N PHE A 256 10.45 -8.22 27.73
CA PHE A 256 11.30 -7.21 27.11
C PHE A 256 12.48 -6.77 27.99
N LYS A 257 12.35 -6.81 29.32
CA LYS A 257 13.44 -6.52 30.27
C LYS A 257 14.54 -7.58 30.22
N GLU A 258 14.20 -8.82 29.88
CA GLU A 258 15.16 -9.94 29.78
C GLU A 258 15.85 -10.05 28.40
N MET A 259 15.49 -9.22 27.43
CA MET A 259 16.10 -9.26 26.10
C MET A 259 17.52 -8.68 26.07
N ILE A 260 18.39 -9.31 25.28
CA ILE A 260 19.78 -8.86 25.03
C ILE A 260 19.80 -7.40 24.55
N ASP A 261 18.95 -7.09 23.57
CA ASP A 261 18.72 -5.73 23.10
C ASP A 261 17.36 -5.27 23.61
N LYS A 262 17.35 -4.56 24.74
CA LYS A 262 16.09 -4.06 25.31
C LYS A 262 15.47 -2.99 24.39
N PRO A 263 14.16 -3.05 24.12
CA PRO A 263 13.45 -1.97 23.44
C PRO A 263 13.47 -0.66 24.24
N ASN A 264 13.15 0.45 23.57
CA ASN A 264 12.95 1.72 24.24
C ASN A 264 11.73 1.64 25.17
N GLU A 265 11.91 2.01 26.44
CA GLU A 265 10.87 1.97 27.48
C GLU A 265 9.62 2.76 27.07
N GLN A 266 9.78 3.90 26.41
CA GLN A 266 8.64 4.68 25.91
C GLN A 266 7.88 3.94 24.80
N THR A 267 8.57 3.21 23.93
CA THR A 267 7.95 2.43 22.86
C THR A 267 7.21 1.21 23.40
N VAL A 268 7.76 0.56 24.44
CA VAL A 268 7.07 -0.52 25.18
C VAL A 268 5.83 0.03 25.86
N LEU A 269 5.95 1.16 26.56
CA LEU A 269 4.84 1.80 27.27
C LEU A 269 3.72 2.17 26.30
N ASN A 270 4.06 2.82 25.18
CA ASN A 270 3.10 3.16 24.12
C ASN A 270 2.38 1.92 23.57
N GLY A 271 3.13 0.82 23.37
CA GLY A 271 2.57 -0.44 22.89
C GLY A 271 1.74 -1.22 23.90
N LEU A 272 2.01 -1.06 25.21
CA LEU A 272 1.21 -1.65 26.30
C LEU A 272 -0.04 -0.83 26.61
N THR A 273 0.01 0.50 26.46
CA THR A 273 -1.15 1.39 26.63
C THR A 273 -2.22 1.23 25.55
N LEU A 274 -1.93 0.49 24.47
CA LEU A 274 -2.88 0.12 23.42
C LEU A 274 -3.88 -0.97 23.84
N ASP A 275 -3.82 -1.43 25.09
CA ASP A 275 -4.66 -2.49 25.65
C ASP A 275 -6.18 -2.24 25.60
N HIS A 276 -6.63 -1.01 25.40
CA HIS A 276 -8.07 -0.68 25.37
C HIS A 276 -8.64 -0.52 23.95
N LEU A 277 -7.84 -0.78 22.90
CA LEU A 277 -8.18 -0.35 21.54
C LEU A 277 -8.53 -1.50 20.56
N MET A 278 -8.60 -2.72 21.07
CA MET A 278 -8.70 -3.94 20.25
C MET A 278 -10.10 -4.54 20.14
N VAL A 279 -11.18 -3.74 20.15
CA VAL A 279 -12.48 -4.14 19.57
C VAL A 279 -13.27 -2.90 19.11
N ALA A 280 -12.87 -2.28 18.01
CA ALA A 280 -13.74 -1.30 17.34
C ALA A 280 -13.39 -1.15 15.85
N ASN A 281 -13.46 -2.26 15.11
CA ASN A 281 -13.75 -2.17 13.69
C ASN A 281 -15.25 -2.30 13.49
N VAL A 282 -15.75 -1.55 12.51
CA VAL A 282 -17.15 -1.36 12.13
C VAL A 282 -17.85 -0.27 12.94
N VAL A 283 -17.75 0.98 12.47
CA VAL A 283 -18.86 1.74 11.85
C VAL A 283 -18.27 3.00 11.18
N GLY A 284 -18.60 3.24 9.90
CA GLY A 284 -18.72 4.61 9.40
C GLY A 284 -17.92 5.07 8.18
N GLY A 285 -17.50 4.18 7.28
CA GLY A 285 -16.98 4.56 5.96
C GLY A 285 -16.59 3.32 5.17
N GLY A 286 -17.44 2.90 4.22
CA GLY A 286 -17.13 1.72 3.41
C GLY A 286 -15.88 1.96 2.58
N VAL A 287 -14.83 1.15 2.77
CA VAL A 287 -13.73 1.06 1.81
C VAL A 287 -14.25 0.27 0.62
N GLU A 288 -14.52 0.95 -0.48
CA GLU A 288 -14.97 0.33 -1.73
C GLU A 288 -13.75 0.06 -2.62
N GLU A 289 -13.71 -1.13 -3.23
CA GLU A 289 -12.72 -1.45 -4.26
C GLU A 289 -12.98 -0.59 -5.51
N GLN A 290 -11.92 0.00 -6.05
CA GLN A 290 -11.97 0.83 -7.25
C GLN A 290 -10.87 0.42 -8.22
N PHE A 291 -11.09 0.66 -9.51
CA PHE A 291 -10.04 0.48 -10.50
C PHE A 291 -8.83 1.38 -10.20
N THR A 292 -7.64 0.88 -10.51
CA THR A 292 -6.41 1.66 -10.41
C THR A 292 -6.37 2.78 -11.45
N THR A 293 -5.53 3.78 -11.23
CA THR A 293 -5.25 4.83 -12.23
C THR A 293 -4.09 4.44 -13.14
N LEU A 294 -3.97 5.12 -14.28
CA LEU A 294 -2.87 4.90 -15.24
C LEU A 294 -1.50 5.20 -14.61
N SER A 295 -1.40 6.25 -13.79
CA SER A 295 -0.16 6.57 -13.07
C SER A 295 0.25 5.46 -12.10
N ASN A 296 -0.68 4.94 -11.30
CA ASN A 296 -0.43 3.82 -10.38
C ASN A 296 -0.07 2.54 -11.16
N SER A 297 -0.76 2.25 -12.26
CA SER A 297 -0.46 1.10 -13.13
C SER A 297 0.97 1.20 -13.70
N ARG A 298 1.39 2.38 -14.18
CA ARG A 298 2.76 2.62 -14.65
C ARG A 298 3.81 2.45 -13.56
N GLN A 299 3.52 2.87 -12.32
CA GLN A 299 4.43 2.64 -11.19
C GLN A 299 4.59 1.16 -10.87
N ARG A 300 3.49 0.38 -10.90
CA ARG A 300 3.48 -1.07 -10.70
C ARG A 300 4.26 -1.79 -11.80
N ARG A 301 4.01 -1.45 -13.07
CA ARG A 301 4.78 -1.92 -14.23
C ARG A 301 6.27 -1.65 -14.08
N GLY A 302 6.66 -0.49 -13.57
CA GLY A 302 8.04 -0.11 -13.31
C GLY A 302 8.77 -0.97 -12.27
N ARG A 303 8.08 -1.85 -11.53
CA ARG A 303 8.71 -2.82 -10.63
C ARG A 303 9.34 -4.01 -11.38
N ALA A 304 8.83 -4.36 -12.56
CA ALA A 304 9.32 -5.49 -13.34
C ALA A 304 10.60 -5.18 -14.14
N GLY A 305 10.82 -3.92 -14.55
CA GLY A 305 11.90 -3.50 -15.45
C GLY A 305 13.16 -2.94 -14.78
N ARG A 306 13.42 -3.22 -13.50
CA ARG A 306 14.51 -2.57 -12.75
C ARG A 306 15.90 -3.16 -12.99
N VAL A 307 15.97 -4.49 -13.10
CA VAL A 307 17.25 -5.21 -13.12
C VAL A 307 17.52 -5.86 -14.48
N ARG A 308 16.46 -6.14 -15.24
CA ARG A 308 16.45 -6.76 -16.55
C ARG A 308 15.07 -6.55 -17.20
N PRO A 309 14.86 -6.95 -18.47
CA PRO A 309 13.53 -6.95 -19.06
C PRO A 309 12.50 -7.72 -18.23
N GLY A 310 11.27 -7.24 -18.19
CA GLY A 310 10.20 -7.78 -17.35
C GLY A 310 8.88 -7.91 -18.10
N ILE A 311 7.89 -8.51 -17.43
CA ILE A 311 6.52 -8.64 -17.94
C ILE A 311 5.58 -8.11 -16.87
N CYS A 312 4.56 -7.35 -17.28
CA CYS A 312 3.50 -6.84 -16.42
C CYS A 312 2.14 -7.33 -16.95
N TYR A 313 1.42 -8.08 -16.12
CA TYR A 313 0.06 -8.50 -16.42
C TYR A 313 -0.92 -7.57 -15.69
N HIS A 314 -1.77 -6.89 -16.44
CA HIS A 314 -2.87 -6.08 -15.97
C HIS A 314 -4.14 -6.91 -15.98
N LEU A 315 -4.80 -7.09 -14.82
CA LEU A 315 -6.04 -7.87 -14.71
C LEU A 315 -7.28 -7.01 -14.98
N TYR A 316 -7.18 -6.19 -16.02
CA TYR A 316 -8.26 -5.42 -16.62
C TYR A 316 -8.08 -5.45 -18.15
N THR A 317 -9.14 -5.23 -18.90
CA THR A 317 -9.09 -5.26 -20.38
C THR A 317 -8.38 -4.03 -20.95
N ARG A 318 -7.86 -4.11 -22.19
CA ARG A 318 -7.36 -2.90 -22.88
C ARG A 318 -8.42 -1.81 -23.03
N ALA A 319 -9.68 -2.18 -23.25
CA ALA A 319 -10.79 -1.23 -23.31
C ALA A 319 -10.96 -0.49 -21.98
N ARG A 320 -10.87 -1.19 -20.85
CA ARG A 320 -10.90 -0.58 -19.52
C ARG A 320 -9.79 0.42 -19.33
N GLU A 321 -8.57 0.12 -19.78
CA GLU A 321 -7.43 1.03 -19.66
C GLU A 321 -7.70 2.41 -20.27
N MET A 322 -8.39 2.44 -21.42
CA MET A 322 -8.68 3.68 -22.14
C MET A 322 -9.57 4.66 -21.36
N VAL A 323 -10.32 4.15 -20.38
CA VAL A 323 -11.23 4.95 -19.54
C VAL A 323 -10.71 5.15 -18.11
N LEU A 324 -9.54 4.59 -17.76
CA LEU A 324 -8.96 4.78 -16.43
C LEU A 324 -8.53 6.22 -16.21
N ASP A 325 -8.75 6.72 -14.99
CA ASP A 325 -8.26 8.03 -14.59
C ASP A 325 -6.73 8.09 -14.69
N LYS A 326 -6.22 9.24 -15.13
CA LYS A 326 -4.77 9.44 -15.25
C LYS A 326 -4.07 9.42 -13.89
N PHE A 327 -4.68 10.07 -12.90
CA PHE A 327 -4.13 10.25 -11.55
C PHE A 327 -5.20 9.93 -10.51
N PRO A 328 -4.82 9.36 -9.35
CA PRO A 328 -5.77 9.14 -8.28
C PRO A 328 -6.32 10.48 -7.78
N THR A 329 -7.60 10.51 -7.44
CA THR A 329 -8.18 11.68 -6.77
C THR A 329 -7.41 11.95 -5.48
N PRO A 330 -6.92 13.18 -5.25
CA PRO A 330 -6.20 13.58 -4.05
C PRO A 330 -6.95 13.17 -2.78
N GLU A 331 -6.23 12.69 -1.77
CA GLU A 331 -6.82 12.23 -0.51
C GLU A 331 -7.65 13.33 0.17
N ILE A 332 -7.14 14.56 0.17
CA ILE A 332 -7.82 15.73 0.73
C ILE A 332 -9.22 15.99 0.11
N GLN A 333 -9.47 15.51 -1.11
CA GLN A 333 -10.76 15.68 -1.81
C GLN A 333 -11.76 14.56 -1.54
N ARG A 334 -11.32 13.42 -1.00
CA ARG A 334 -12.14 12.20 -0.85
C ARG A 334 -12.21 11.64 0.56
N SER A 335 -11.33 12.07 1.45
CA SER A 335 -11.30 11.67 2.85
C SER A 335 -12.03 12.68 3.74
N ARG A 336 -12.40 12.23 4.94
CA ARG A 336 -12.86 13.15 5.99
C ARG A 336 -11.68 13.96 6.53
N LEU A 337 -11.94 15.16 7.04
CA LEU A 337 -10.91 16.18 7.29
C LEU A 337 -10.71 16.50 8.77
N GLU A 338 -11.42 15.85 9.69
CA GLU A 338 -11.42 16.21 11.12
C GLU A 338 -10.02 16.11 11.73
N GLY A 339 -9.27 15.05 11.43
CA GLY A 339 -7.89 14.91 11.87
C GLY A 339 -6.96 15.99 11.29
N VAL A 340 -7.14 16.35 10.01
CA VAL A 340 -6.36 17.42 9.36
C VAL A 340 -6.66 18.78 9.97
N ILE A 341 -7.94 19.07 10.21
CA ILE A 341 -8.41 20.31 10.84
C ILE A 341 -7.84 20.43 12.25
N LEU A 342 -7.85 19.35 13.05
CA LEU A 342 -7.22 19.35 14.38
C LEU A 342 -5.73 19.63 14.31
N ASN A 343 -5.01 19.02 13.37
CA ASN A 343 -3.58 19.26 13.19
C ASN A 343 -3.28 20.73 12.85
N PHE A 344 -4.11 21.40 12.03
CA PHE A 344 -3.97 22.84 11.79
C PHE A 344 -4.16 23.66 13.07
N LYS A 345 -5.19 23.34 13.86
CA LYS A 345 -5.45 24.06 15.11
C LYS A 345 -4.33 23.85 16.14
N VAL A 346 -3.73 22.64 16.21
CA VAL A 346 -2.53 22.38 17.03
C VAL A 346 -1.34 23.22 16.57
N LEU A 347 -1.18 23.43 15.26
CA LEU A 347 -0.15 24.28 14.68
C LEU A 347 -0.46 25.79 14.76
N HIS A 348 -1.50 26.19 15.50
CA HIS A 348 -1.99 27.57 15.62
C HIS A 348 -2.40 28.21 14.29
N LEU A 349 -2.76 27.38 13.31
CA LEU A 349 -3.28 27.79 12.02
C LEU A 349 -4.80 27.93 12.12
N ASN A 350 -5.25 29.07 12.64
CA ASN A 350 -6.63 29.26 13.06
C ASN A 350 -7.62 29.41 11.89
N ASN A 351 -7.21 29.98 10.75
CA ASN A 351 -8.10 30.20 9.60
C ASN A 351 -8.05 29.00 8.62
N VAL A 352 -8.72 27.92 9.02
CA VAL A 352 -8.72 26.64 8.30
C VAL A 352 -9.31 26.77 6.89
N GLU A 353 -10.36 27.57 6.73
CA GLU A 353 -11.00 27.78 5.42
C GLU A 353 -10.08 28.49 4.42
N GLU A 354 -9.36 29.53 4.86
CA GLU A 354 -8.39 30.23 4.00
C GLU A 354 -7.24 29.31 3.60
N ILE A 355 -6.74 28.50 4.52
CA ILE A 355 -5.66 27.55 4.25
C ILE A 355 -6.08 26.54 3.18
N PHE A 356 -7.29 25.99 3.29
CA PHE A 356 -7.81 25.07 2.28
C PHE A 356 -8.00 25.73 0.91
N LYS A 357 -8.26 27.04 0.85
CA LYS A 357 -8.36 27.79 -0.41
C LYS A 357 -7.00 27.98 -1.11
N GLU A 358 -5.92 28.02 -0.35
CA GLU A 358 -4.54 28.14 -0.84
C GLU A 358 -3.86 26.79 -1.17
N MET A 359 -4.56 25.67 -0.96
CA MET A 359 -4.02 24.35 -1.31
C MET A 359 -4.01 24.09 -2.81
N ILE A 360 -3.01 23.31 -3.24
CA ILE A 360 -2.86 22.84 -4.62
C ILE A 360 -4.10 22.06 -5.11
N ASP A 361 -4.60 21.17 -4.26
CA ASP A 361 -5.82 20.39 -4.45
C ASP A 361 -6.78 20.74 -3.32
N LYS A 362 -7.84 21.47 -3.63
CA LYS A 362 -8.77 22.00 -2.61
C LYS A 362 -9.80 20.92 -2.23
N PRO A 363 -10.12 20.74 -0.94
CA PRO A 363 -11.21 19.88 -0.52
C PRO A 363 -12.57 20.45 -0.95
N ASN A 364 -13.61 19.60 -0.90
CA ASN A 364 -14.99 20.06 -1.02
C ASN A 364 -15.37 20.91 0.21
N GLU A 365 -15.91 22.11 -0.02
CA GLU A 365 -16.35 23.05 1.02
C GLU A 365 -17.33 22.40 2.01
N GLN A 366 -18.25 21.57 1.52
CA GLN A 366 -19.19 20.85 2.38
C GLN A 366 -18.48 19.87 3.32
N THR A 367 -17.41 19.22 2.86
CA THR A 367 -16.61 18.29 3.69
C THR A 367 -15.89 19.04 4.81
N VAL A 368 -15.36 20.24 4.50
CA VAL A 368 -14.73 21.11 5.51
C VAL A 368 -15.75 21.53 6.57
N LEU A 369 -16.91 22.02 6.15
CA LEU A 369 -18.00 22.42 7.06
C LEU A 369 -18.48 21.27 7.94
N ASN A 370 -18.65 20.08 7.35
CA ASN A 370 -19.04 18.88 8.09
C ASN A 370 -17.99 18.51 9.15
N GLY A 371 -16.70 18.63 8.82
CA GLY A 371 -15.61 18.35 9.76
C GLY A 371 -15.56 19.34 10.92
N LEU A 372 -15.69 20.65 10.65
CA LEU A 372 -15.78 21.68 11.70
C LEU A 372 -16.99 21.46 12.60
N THR A 373 -18.16 21.18 12.00
CA THR A 373 -19.40 20.89 12.73
C THR A 373 -19.22 19.67 13.63
N LEU A 374 -18.57 18.61 13.14
CA LEU A 374 -18.30 17.41 13.93
C LEU A 374 -17.37 17.71 15.12
N LEU A 375 -16.29 18.44 14.89
CA LEU A 375 -15.31 18.78 15.93
C LEU A 375 -15.90 19.66 17.03
N LYS A 376 -16.78 20.61 16.69
CA LYS A 376 -17.57 21.37 17.67
C LYS A 376 -18.51 20.46 18.45
N ARG A 377 -19.24 19.57 17.76
CA ARG A 377 -20.17 18.61 18.38
C ARG A 377 -19.49 17.65 19.36
N ILE A 378 -18.26 17.22 19.10
CA ILE A 378 -17.50 16.38 20.03
C ILE A 378 -16.68 17.20 21.04
N GLU A 379 -16.86 18.52 21.09
CA GLU A 379 -16.18 19.46 22.01
C GLU A 379 -14.65 19.45 21.86
N ALA A 380 -14.16 19.04 20.70
CA ALA A 380 -12.74 19.16 20.34
C ALA A 380 -12.38 20.60 19.96
N LEU A 381 -13.37 21.35 19.44
CA LEU A 381 -13.31 22.79 19.22
C LEU A 381 -14.44 23.46 20.01
N ASP A 382 -14.22 24.71 20.43
CA ASP A 382 -15.28 25.56 20.96
C ASP A 382 -16.10 26.23 19.84
N GLU A 383 -17.11 27.03 20.21
CA GLU A 383 -17.98 27.75 19.26
C GLU A 383 -17.21 28.70 18.33
N ASN A 384 -16.09 29.27 18.83
CA ASN A 384 -15.19 30.15 18.11
C ASN A 384 -14.13 29.39 17.30
N GLU A 385 -14.24 28.06 17.19
CA GLU A 385 -13.28 27.18 16.50
C GLU A 385 -11.88 27.18 17.12
N THR A 386 -11.79 27.45 18.41
CA THR A 386 -10.56 27.37 19.18
C THR A 386 -10.39 25.95 19.71
N LEU A 387 -9.15 25.46 19.72
CA LEU A 387 -8.82 24.13 20.21
C LEU A 387 -9.10 24.03 21.72
N THR A 388 -9.87 23.02 22.12
CA THR A 388 -10.11 22.73 23.54
C THR A 388 -9.03 21.80 24.11
N PRO A 389 -8.93 21.63 25.45
CA PRO A 389 -8.04 20.62 26.03
C PRO A 389 -8.35 19.20 25.55
N LEU A 390 -9.64 18.86 25.37
CA LEU A 390 -10.04 17.58 24.79
C LEU A 390 -9.54 17.46 23.34
N GLY A 391 -9.75 18.50 22.53
CA GLY A 391 -9.27 18.53 21.15
C GLY A 391 -7.76 18.36 21.03
N LEU A 392 -7.00 18.95 21.96
CA LEU A 392 -5.56 18.78 22.05
C LEU A 392 -5.20 17.30 22.28
N HIS A 393 -5.85 16.61 23.21
CA HIS A 393 -5.61 15.18 23.42
C HIS A 393 -5.98 14.35 22.18
N LEU A 394 -7.12 14.63 21.55
CA LEU A 394 -7.57 13.92 20.35
C LEU A 394 -6.60 14.07 19.18
N ALA A 395 -6.00 15.26 19.01
CA ALA A 395 -5.05 15.51 17.94
C ALA A 395 -3.74 14.71 18.06
N HIS A 396 -3.39 14.26 19.27
CA HIS A 396 -2.21 13.43 19.52
C HIS A 396 -2.46 11.93 19.33
N LEU A 397 -3.72 11.51 19.19
CA LEU A 397 -4.06 10.11 18.98
C LEU A 397 -4.00 9.76 17.48
N PRO A 398 -3.37 8.64 17.08
CA PRO A 398 -3.28 8.22 15.69
C PRO A 398 -4.58 7.53 15.21
N VAL A 399 -5.74 8.08 15.58
CA VAL A 399 -7.07 7.54 15.24
C VAL A 399 -8.03 8.68 14.89
N ASP A 400 -9.17 8.34 14.32
CA ASP A 400 -10.25 9.29 14.08
C ASP A 400 -10.70 10.00 15.37
N PRO A 401 -11.00 11.31 15.37
CA PRO A 401 -11.35 12.04 16.59
C PRO A 401 -12.57 11.50 17.35
N GLN A 402 -13.57 10.94 16.66
CA GLN A 402 -14.72 10.34 17.35
C GLN A 402 -14.32 9.08 18.10
N MET A 403 -13.49 8.23 17.47
CA MET A 403 -12.93 7.05 18.11
C MET A 403 -11.99 7.45 19.24
N GLY A 404 -11.13 8.45 19.03
CA GLY A 404 -10.27 9.00 20.07
C GLY A 404 -11.05 9.43 21.31
N LYS A 405 -12.19 10.12 21.15
CA LYS A 405 -13.03 10.53 22.29
C LYS A 405 -13.60 9.32 23.03
N MET A 406 -14.11 8.33 22.29
CA MET A 406 -14.61 7.09 22.87
C MET A 406 -13.54 6.38 23.72
N LEU A 407 -12.30 6.31 23.23
CA LEU A 407 -11.20 5.62 23.88
C LEU A 407 -10.68 6.36 25.10
N LEU A 408 -10.58 7.70 25.01
CA LEU A 408 -10.25 8.52 26.17
C LEU A 408 -11.30 8.36 27.27
N LEU A 409 -12.60 8.37 26.91
CA LEU A 409 -13.67 8.16 27.88
C LEU A 409 -13.62 6.75 28.49
N GLY A 410 -13.41 5.71 27.69
CA GLY A 410 -13.30 4.33 28.16
C GLY A 410 -12.01 4.00 28.92
N ALA A 411 -11.02 4.91 28.94
CA ALA A 411 -9.84 4.81 29.78
C ALA A 411 -9.99 5.63 31.08
N LEU A 412 -10.80 6.69 31.07
CA LEU A 412 -11.05 7.56 32.22
C LEU A 412 -12.16 7.03 33.15
N PHE A 413 -13.15 6.34 32.59
CA PHE A 413 -14.29 5.72 33.27
C PHE A 413 -14.23 4.21 33.09
#